data_AF-A0A2I0T7R7-F1
#
_entry.id   AF-A0A2I0T7R7-F1
#
_cell.length_a   1.000
_cell.length_b   1.000
_cell.length_c   1.000
_cell.angle_alpha   90.00
_cell.angle_beta   90.00
_cell.angle_gamma   90.00
#
_symmetry.space_group_name_H-M   'P 1'
#
loop_
_entity.id
_entity.type
_entity.pdbx_description
1 polymer ?
#
loop_
_entity_poly.entity_id
_entity_poly.type
_entity_poly.pdbx_seq_one_letter_code
_entity_poly.pdbx_strand_id
1 'polypeptide(L)'
;MCLAFHPSQPALIAGGLFSGELVVWDTSRTEDPVIWRTGLTDDTHTDPVYQVDWLPDAKHRNHHRLLSVSTDGKILVWREERDGRLALAEGFAVVAQQVPRNAQLKKVSSAVQRGLI
;
A
#
# COMPACT_ATOMS: atom_id res chain seq x y z
N MET A 1 4.94 1.78 -9.37
CA MET A 1 4.35 3.07 -8.95
C MET A 1 2.85 2.94 -8.92
N CYS A 2 2.21 3.44 -7.87
CA CYS A 2 0.77 3.28 -7.62
C CYS A 2 0.24 4.39 -6.72
N LEU A 3 -1.09 4.51 -6.65
CA LEU A 3 -1.78 5.41 -5.72
C LEU A 3 -3.09 4.76 -5.22
N ALA A 4 -3.53 5.17 -4.03
CA ALA A 4 -4.80 4.76 -3.43
C ALA A 4 -5.43 5.90 -2.62
N PHE A 5 -6.73 6.14 -2.83
CA PHE A 5 -7.51 7.10 -2.04
C PHE A 5 -7.91 6.50 -0.70
N HIS A 6 -7.87 7.30 0.36
CA HIS A 6 -8.38 6.87 1.66
C HIS A 6 -9.90 6.64 1.58
N PRO A 7 -10.42 5.52 2.14
CA PRO A 7 -11.79 5.07 1.90
C PRO A 7 -12.87 6.03 2.41
N SER A 8 -12.60 6.77 3.48
CA SER A 8 -13.54 7.75 4.06
C SER A 8 -13.10 9.21 3.98
N GLN A 9 -11.88 9.48 3.50
CA GLN A 9 -11.29 10.84 3.46
C GLN A 9 -10.61 11.07 2.10
N PRO A 10 -11.36 11.31 1.00
CA PRO A 10 -10.80 11.29 -0.35
C PRO A 10 -9.72 12.35 -0.64
N ALA A 11 -9.55 13.36 0.20
CA ALA A 11 -8.42 14.30 0.12
C ALA A 11 -7.08 13.66 0.50
N LEU A 12 -7.10 12.54 1.24
CA LEU A 12 -5.92 11.78 1.59
C LEU A 12 -5.61 10.74 0.52
N ILE A 13 -4.43 10.85 -0.07
CA ILE A 13 -3.95 9.97 -1.13
C ILE A 13 -2.63 9.35 -0.68
N ALA A 14 -2.56 8.02 -0.64
CA ALA A 14 -1.32 7.30 -0.48
C ALA A 14 -0.73 7.00 -1.85
N GLY A 15 0.60 7.08 -1.99
CA GLY A 15 1.31 6.64 -3.18
C GLY A 15 2.58 5.89 -2.86
N GLY A 16 2.84 4.91 -3.72
CA GLY A 16 4.07 4.14 -3.74
C GLY A 16 5.00 4.65 -4.84
N LEU A 17 6.22 5.02 -4.45
CA LEU A 17 7.21 5.64 -5.32
C LEU A 17 8.10 4.62 -6.03
N PHE A 18 8.81 5.09 -7.06
CA PHE A 18 9.82 4.29 -7.76
C PHE A 18 11.02 3.94 -6.87
N SER A 19 11.32 4.77 -5.87
CA SER A 19 12.40 4.56 -4.89
C SER A 19 12.10 3.48 -3.85
N GLY A 20 10.90 2.91 -3.83
CA GLY A 20 10.45 2.02 -2.77
C GLY A 20 9.82 2.73 -1.56
N GLU A 21 9.86 4.06 -1.54
CA GLU A 21 9.23 4.86 -0.50
C GLU A 21 7.70 4.93 -0.65
N LEU A 22 7.02 5.15 0.47
CA LEU A 22 5.61 5.54 0.50
C LEU A 22 5.49 6.99 0.93
N VAL A 23 4.52 7.69 0.35
CA VAL A 23 4.15 9.06 0.72
C VAL A 23 2.64 9.16 0.80
N VAL A 24 2.13 9.93 1.75
CA VAL A 24 0.73 10.33 1.83
C VAL A 24 0.65 11.83 1.64
N TRP A 25 -0.23 12.23 0.73
CA TRP A 25 -0.61 13.61 0.50
C TRP A 25 -2.01 13.90 1.04
N ASP A 26 -2.19 15.10 1.57
CA ASP A 26 -3.47 15.73 1.82
C ASP A 26 -3.67 16.85 0.80
N THR A 27 -4.50 16.58 -0.22
CA THR A 27 -4.75 17.52 -1.31
C THR A 27 -5.59 18.73 -0.91
N SER A 28 -6.08 18.78 0.33
CA SER A 28 -6.76 19.97 0.86
C SER A 28 -5.77 21.05 1.32
N ARG A 29 -4.50 20.69 1.53
CA ARG A 29 -3.44 21.61 1.93
C ARG A 29 -2.82 22.30 0.72
N THR A 30 -2.63 23.62 0.83
CA THR A 30 -2.12 24.45 -0.27
C THR A 30 -0.60 24.62 -0.27
N GLU A 31 0.05 24.57 0.90
CA GLU A 31 1.49 24.87 1.04
C GLU A 31 2.35 23.61 1.14
N ASP A 32 2.00 22.70 2.05
CA ASP A 32 2.69 21.42 2.23
C ASP A 32 1.67 20.27 2.21
N PRO A 33 1.45 19.65 1.04
CA PRO A 33 0.51 18.56 0.92
C PRO A 33 1.07 17.25 1.49
N VAL A 34 2.38 17.10 1.71
CA VAL A 34 2.94 15.84 2.22
C VAL A 34 2.70 15.76 3.72
N ILE A 35 1.94 14.77 4.17
CA ILE A 35 1.60 14.61 5.60
C ILE A 35 2.35 13.44 6.24
N TRP A 36 2.62 12.39 5.47
CA TRP A 36 3.41 11.25 5.94
C TRP A 36 4.34 10.73 4.87
N ARG A 37 5.53 10.29 5.26
CA ARG A 37 6.46 9.58 4.37
C ARG A 37 7.28 8.52 5.08
N THR A 38 7.67 7.48 4.37
CA THR A 38 8.67 6.53 4.88
C THR A 38 10.03 7.21 5.00
N GLY A 39 10.85 6.71 5.93
CA GLY A 39 12.27 7.04 5.96
C GLY A 39 13.06 6.27 4.90
N LEU A 40 14.30 6.70 4.69
CA LEU A 40 15.33 5.92 3.99
C LEU A 40 15.99 4.97 5.00
N THR A 41 15.28 3.93 5.39
CA THR A 41 15.77 2.89 6.30
C THR A 41 15.76 1.53 5.60
N ASP A 42 16.49 0.55 6.13
CA ASP A 42 16.57 -0.81 5.57
C ASP A 42 15.20 -1.54 5.54
N ASP A 43 14.24 -1.00 6.30
CA ASP A 43 12.87 -1.48 6.40
C ASP A 43 11.98 -1.05 5.21
N THR A 44 12.40 -0.03 4.45
CA THR A 44 11.69 0.45 3.25
C THR A 44 11.88 -0.52 2.09
N HIS A 45 10.95 -0.50 1.13
CA HIS A 45 11.13 -1.31 -0.07
C HIS A 45 12.40 -0.90 -0.81
N THR A 46 13.10 -1.87 -1.40
CA THR A 46 14.32 -1.60 -2.20
C THR A 46 14.01 -1.45 -3.69
N ASP A 47 12.79 -1.80 -4.07
CA ASP A 47 12.28 -1.82 -5.44
C ASP A 47 11.00 -0.97 -5.54
N PRO A 48 10.60 -0.53 -6.76
CA PRO A 48 9.39 0.26 -6.97
C PRO A 48 8.14 -0.34 -6.33
N VAL A 49 7.40 0.46 -5.57
CA VAL A 49 6.15 0.01 -4.96
C VAL A 49 5.07 -0.13 -6.05
N TYR A 50 4.53 -1.34 -6.20
CA TYR A 50 3.56 -1.65 -7.26
C TYR A 50 2.11 -1.52 -6.81
N GLN A 51 1.84 -1.68 -5.52
CA GLN A 51 0.51 -1.45 -4.98
C GLN A 51 0.61 -0.92 -3.55
N VAL A 52 -0.30 -0.01 -3.23
CA VAL A 52 -0.57 0.49 -1.88
C VAL A 52 -2.05 0.38 -1.60
N ASP A 53 -2.42 0.15 -0.35
CA ASP A 53 -3.83 0.11 0.08
C ASP A 53 -4.00 0.62 1.52
N TRP A 54 -5.19 1.08 1.84
CA TRP A 54 -5.55 1.55 3.18
C TRP A 54 -6.22 0.41 3.96
N LEU A 55 -5.63 0.03 5.09
CA LEU A 55 -6.15 -1.01 5.97
C LEU A 55 -6.82 -0.37 7.20
N PRO A 56 -8.04 -0.77 7.57
CA PRO A 56 -8.61 -0.33 8.84
C PRO A 56 -7.78 -0.88 10.01
N ASP A 57 -7.49 -0.06 11.02
CA ASP A 57 -6.90 -0.55 12.27
C ASP A 57 -7.97 -1.31 13.07
N ALA A 58 -7.69 -2.59 13.34
CA ALA A 58 -8.56 -3.48 14.10
C ALA A 58 -8.81 -2.99 15.53
N LYS A 59 -7.83 -2.28 16.12
CA LYS A 59 -7.92 -1.75 17.49
C LYS A 59 -8.58 -0.37 17.52
N HIS A 60 -8.38 0.44 16.49
CA HIS A 60 -8.91 1.80 16.42
C HIS A 60 -9.60 2.05 15.09
N ARG A 61 -10.93 1.92 15.07
CA ARG A 61 -11.75 2.02 13.84
C ARG A 61 -11.60 3.32 13.05
N ASN A 62 -11.06 4.37 13.67
CA ASN A 62 -10.84 5.66 13.04
C ASN A 62 -9.43 5.81 12.44
N HIS A 63 -8.50 4.90 12.75
CA HIS A 63 -7.15 4.92 12.20
C HIS A 63 -7.04 3.94 11.05
N HIS A 64 -6.25 4.34 10.05
CA HIS A 64 -5.92 3.50 8.92
C HIS A 64 -4.41 3.28 8.89
N ARG A 65 -4.01 2.06 8.56
CA ARG A 65 -2.63 1.68 8.25
C ARG A 65 -2.47 1.64 6.74
N LEU A 66 -1.24 1.70 6.26
CA LEU A 66 -0.95 1.46 4.84
C LEU A 66 -0.39 0.08 4.64
N LEU A 67 -0.83 -0.59 3.59
CA LEU A 67 -0.23 -1.79 3.06
C LEU A 67 0.56 -1.44 1.80
N SER A 68 1.72 -2.05 1.60
CA SER A 68 2.45 -1.97 0.34
C SER A 68 3.04 -3.31 -0.07
N VAL A 69 3.25 -3.46 -1.37
CA VAL A 69 3.97 -4.59 -1.97
C VAL A 69 4.89 -4.12 -3.10
N SER A 70 6.04 -4.78 -3.19
CA SER A 70 7.07 -4.50 -4.18
C SER A 70 7.69 -5.78 -4.73
N THR A 71 8.50 -5.67 -5.80
CA THR A 71 9.25 -6.79 -6.39
C THR A 71 10.46 -7.22 -5.57
N ASP A 72 10.79 -6.48 -4.51
CA ASP A 72 11.77 -6.89 -3.50
C ASP A 72 11.32 -8.10 -2.65
N GLY A 73 10.11 -8.61 -2.92
CA GLY A 73 9.56 -9.78 -2.26
C GLY A 73 8.99 -9.49 -0.88
N LYS A 74 8.77 -8.23 -0.50
CA LYS A 74 8.18 -7.86 0.78
C LYS A 74 6.74 -7.39 0.62
N ILE A 75 5.92 -7.67 1.64
CA ILE A 75 4.65 -7.02 1.90
C ILE A 75 4.81 -6.31 3.24
N LEU A 76 4.61 -4.99 3.28
CA LEU A 76 4.88 -4.17 4.46
C LEU A 76 3.61 -3.44 4.90
N VAL A 77 3.40 -3.37 6.21
CA VAL A 77 2.31 -2.62 6.85
C VAL A 77 2.92 -1.46 7.61
N TRP A 78 2.41 -0.26 7.35
CA TRP A 78 2.91 0.99 7.91
C TRP A 78 1.87 1.64 8.81
N ARG A 79 2.35 2.33 9.83
CA ARG A 79 1.54 3.19 10.70
C ARG A 79 2.07 4.62 10.68
N GLU A 80 1.17 5.57 10.86
CA GLU A 80 1.51 6.97 11.09
C GLU A 80 2.27 7.14 12.41
N GLU A 81 3.25 8.03 12.44
CA GLU A 81 3.91 8.52 13.64
C GLU A 81 3.77 10.05 13.76
N ARG A 82 3.99 10.57 14.98
CA ARG A 82 3.70 11.96 15.34
C ARG A 82 4.52 13.01 14.59
N ASP A 83 5.61 12.61 13.97
CA ASP A 83 6.60 13.46 13.30
C ASP A 83 6.44 13.49 11.76
N GLY A 84 5.29 13.05 11.24
CA GLY A 84 5.05 13.00 9.79
C GLY A 84 5.76 11.82 9.12
N ARG A 85 6.15 10.79 9.88
CA ARG A 85 6.76 9.58 9.34
C ARG A 85 5.78 8.42 9.29
N LEU A 86 6.03 7.53 8.34
CA LEU A 86 5.47 6.18 8.30
C LEU A 86 6.50 5.23 8.89
N ALA A 87 6.15 4.57 9.98
CA ALA A 87 6.97 3.53 10.59
C ALA A 87 6.46 2.13 10.24
N LEU A 88 7.39 1.20 10.08
CA LEU A 88 7.07 -0.20 9.83
C LEU A 88 6.36 -0.78 11.07
N ALA A 89 5.15 -1.29 10.87
CA ALA A 89 4.38 -1.97 11.90
C ALA A 89 4.52 -3.49 11.78
N GLU A 90 4.40 -4.03 10.57
CA GLU A 90 4.47 -5.47 10.29
C GLU A 90 5.11 -5.69 8.92
N GLY A 91 5.85 -6.79 8.74
CA GLY A 91 6.49 -7.13 7.47
C GLY A 91 6.42 -8.62 7.19
N PHE A 92 6.13 -8.97 5.95
CA PHE A 92 6.01 -10.34 5.47
C PHE A 92 6.89 -10.52 4.23
N ALA A 93 7.54 -11.67 4.10
CA ALA A 93 8.30 -12.03 2.92
C ALA A 93 7.48 -12.97 2.04
N VAL A 94 7.37 -12.66 0.74
CA VAL A 94 6.78 -13.53 -0.27
C VAL A 94 7.85 -14.51 -0.73
N VAL A 95 8.01 -15.60 0.03
CA VAL A 95 8.97 -16.66 -0.31
C VAL A 95 8.23 -17.76 -1.09
N ALA A 96 8.77 -18.17 -2.24
CA ALA A 96 8.17 -19.20 -3.08
C ALA A 96 7.86 -20.52 -2.32
N GLN A 97 8.63 -20.81 -1.27
CA GLN A 97 8.42 -21.97 -0.39
C GLN A 97 7.14 -21.90 0.45
N GLN A 98 6.58 -20.71 0.66
CA GLN A 98 5.33 -20.50 1.41
C GLN A 98 4.08 -20.62 0.53
N VAL A 99 4.23 -20.67 -0.81
CA VAL A 99 3.11 -20.96 -1.72
C VAL A 99 2.81 -22.45 -1.65
N PRO A 100 1.61 -22.89 -1.23
CA PRO A 100 1.27 -24.30 -1.17
C PRO A 100 1.45 -24.93 -2.56
N ARG A 101 2.22 -26.03 -2.66
CA ARG A 101 2.50 -26.72 -3.93
C ARG A 101 1.25 -27.14 -4.73
N ASN A 102 0.09 -27.20 -4.06
CA ASN A 102 -1.20 -27.59 -4.63
C ASN A 102 -2.16 -26.40 -4.84
N ALA A 103 -1.68 -25.15 -4.87
CA ALA A 103 -2.50 -24.00 -5.23
C ALA A 103 -2.89 -24.07 -6.72
N GLN A 104 -3.93 -24.85 -7.02
CA GLN A 104 -4.61 -24.84 -8.31
C GLN A 104 -5.30 -23.47 -8.46
N LEU A 105 -4.60 -22.51 -9.07
CA LEU A 105 -5.15 -21.21 -9.42
C LEU A 105 -6.24 -21.43 -10.47
N LYS A 106 -7.51 -21.43 -10.03
CA LYS A 106 -8.64 -21.42 -10.97
C LYS A 106 -8.58 -20.12 -11.76
N LYS A 107 -8.27 -20.23 -13.04
CA LYS A 107 -8.28 -19.12 -13.99
C LYS A 107 -9.70 -18.56 -14.04
N VAL A 108 -9.93 -17.39 -13.44
CA VAL A 108 -11.21 -16.68 -13.59
C VAL A 108 -11.19 -16.03 -14.97
N SER A 109 -11.84 -16.67 -15.94
CA SER A 109 -12.11 -16.04 -17.24
C SER A 109 -13.29 -15.09 -17.08
N SER A 110 -13.06 -13.78 -17.12
CA SER A 110 -14.14 -12.82 -17.28
C SER A 110 -14.66 -12.91 -18.71
N ALA A 111 -15.81 -13.56 -18.88
CA ALA A 111 -16.59 -13.40 -20.10
C ALA A 111 -17.18 -11.98 -20.08
N VAL A 112 -16.54 -11.06 -20.80
CA VAL A 112 -17.16 -9.78 -21.14
C VAL A 112 -18.29 -10.10 -22.11
N GLN A 113 -19.52 -10.22 -21.59
CA GLN A 113 -20.70 -10.27 -22.41
C GLN A 113 -20.92 -8.87 -22.99
N ARG A 114 -20.32 -8.64 -24.16
CA ARG A 114 -20.67 -7.49 -25.01
C ARG A 114 -22.12 -7.64 -25.41
N GLY A 115 -22.94 -6.67 -25.03
CA GLY A 115 -24.32 -6.56 -25.48
C GLY A 115 -24.41 -6.42 -26.99
N LEU A 116 -25.52 -6.90 -27.55
CA LEU A 116 -25.97 -6.58 -28.89
C LEU A 116 -27.49 -6.39 -28.85
N ILE A 117 -27.85 -5.14 -29.17
CA ILE A 117 -29.13 -4.57 -29.62
C ILE A 117 -30.30 -4.56 -28.63
#